data_AF-A0A2V8I706-F1
#
_entry.id   AF-A0A2V8I706-F1
#
_cell.length_a   1.000
_cell.length_b   1.000
_cell.length_c   1.000
_cell.angle_alpha   90.00
_cell.angle_beta   90.00
_cell.angle_gamma   90.00
#
_symmetry.space_group_name_H-M   'P 1'
#
loop_
_entity.id
_entity.type
_entity.pdbx_description
1 polymer ?
#
loop_
_entity_poly.entity_id
_entity_poly.type
_entity_poly.pdbx_seq_one_letter_code
_entity_poly.pdbx_strand_id
1 'polypeptide(L)'
;MRFIIIRAAALGLLLAAAASAQEWIEYSNRSDFFAINFPGEPKAKDITYVTEYSITLPAHVYSYENGRSRYSVTVVDYTNEDKLEDERVKVCRASGGEGDLCNNHARGDMRGAIIHATFELIQKSAKVTHLALSNADRVEGHEIYLTNSDGTRTCAGIYMHEGRLYIIEGTVPANLPPPALFYQSIGFLDKDGKRIRYDGPYAVGLPTPKRVR
;
A
#
# COMPACT_ATOMS: atom_id res chain seq x y z
N MET A 1 15.61 32.57 67.61
CA MET A 1 14.49 32.45 66.66
C MET A 1 15.05 32.80 65.28
N ARG A 2 15.26 31.79 64.40
CA ARG A 2 14.48 31.56 63.16
C ARG A 2 14.63 32.76 62.18
N PHE A 3 15.23 32.66 60.99
CA PHE A 3 14.80 31.79 59.89
C PHE A 3 15.84 31.68 58.74
N ILE A 4 16.00 30.42 58.26
CA ILE A 4 15.96 29.98 56.84
C ILE A 4 17.19 30.25 55.95
N ILE A 5 18.05 29.24 55.97
CA ILE A 5 18.71 28.65 54.80
C ILE A 5 17.64 28.29 53.76
N ILE A 6 17.80 28.66 52.49
CA ILE A 6 17.67 27.78 51.31
C ILE A 6 18.21 28.55 50.10
N ARG A 7 19.35 28.05 49.61
CA ARG A 7 19.94 28.40 48.32
C ARG A 7 19.14 27.70 47.21
N ALA A 8 18.99 28.40 46.09
CA ALA A 8 19.01 27.87 44.72
C ALA A 8 18.36 26.48 44.49
N ALA A 9 17.05 26.44 44.21
CA ALA A 9 16.43 25.26 43.61
C ALA A 9 15.08 25.54 42.92
N ALA A 10 14.91 26.67 42.23
CA ALA A 10 13.62 27.00 41.60
C ALA A 10 13.65 27.25 40.09
N LEU A 11 14.79 27.04 39.42
CA LEU A 11 14.94 27.36 38.00
C LEU A 11 15.46 26.17 37.17
N GLY A 12 14.89 24.98 37.38
CA GLY A 12 15.32 23.75 36.71
C GLY A 12 14.20 22.90 36.10
N LEU A 13 12.98 23.43 35.94
CA LEU A 13 11.80 22.58 35.67
C LEU A 13 10.89 23.03 34.51
N LEU A 14 11.35 23.91 33.61
CA LEU A 14 10.53 24.41 32.49
C LEU A 14 11.06 24.08 31.09
N LEU A 15 12.04 23.18 30.98
CA LEU A 15 12.41 22.57 29.69
C LEU A 15 11.81 21.16 29.60
N ALA A 16 10.51 21.03 29.83
CA ALA A 16 9.77 19.94 29.22
C ALA A 16 9.67 20.29 27.73
N ALA A 17 10.74 19.99 26.98
CA ALA A 17 10.64 19.92 25.53
C ALA A 17 9.43 19.03 25.24
N ALA A 18 8.48 19.53 24.45
CA ALA A 18 7.39 18.71 23.97
C ALA A 18 8.03 17.50 23.28
N ALA A 19 8.06 16.37 23.97
CA ALA A 19 8.34 15.10 23.33
C ALA A 19 7.15 14.91 22.40
N SER A 20 7.33 15.17 21.11
CA SER A 20 6.42 14.66 20.10
C SER A 20 6.47 13.14 20.25
N ALA A 21 5.54 12.60 21.03
CA ALA A 21 5.20 11.19 20.91
C ALA A 21 4.79 11.01 19.45
N GLN A 22 5.56 10.24 18.70
CA GLN A 22 5.21 9.86 17.34
C GLN A 22 3.98 8.94 17.42
N GLU A 23 2.80 9.55 17.49
CA GLU A 23 1.56 8.80 17.57
C GLU A 23 1.20 8.33 16.17
N TRP A 24 1.01 7.03 16.02
CA TRP A 24 0.45 6.46 14.80
C TRP A 24 -1.00 6.90 14.69
N ILE A 25 -1.38 7.43 13.52
CA ILE A 25 -2.75 7.82 13.23
C ILE A 25 -3.43 6.74 12.40
N GLU A 26 -4.72 6.52 12.62
CA GLU A 26 -5.57 5.80 11.66
C GLU A 26 -5.91 6.76 10.52
N TYR A 27 -5.35 6.51 9.34
CA TYR A 27 -5.65 7.24 8.13
C TYR A 27 -6.72 6.49 7.33
N SER A 28 -7.75 7.18 6.85
CA SER A 28 -8.81 6.61 6.03
C SER A 28 -9.01 7.43 4.77
N ASN A 29 -8.99 6.77 3.61
CA ASN A 29 -9.29 7.38 2.34
C ASN A 29 -10.56 6.78 1.74
N ARG A 30 -11.62 7.59 1.68
CA ARG A 30 -12.93 7.18 1.16
C ARG A 30 -12.99 7.13 -0.36
N SER A 31 -12.13 7.88 -1.05
CA SER A 31 -12.07 7.89 -2.52
C SER A 31 -11.39 6.64 -3.07
N ASP A 32 -10.36 6.17 -2.35
CA ASP A 32 -9.56 4.99 -2.70
C ASP A 32 -9.87 3.77 -1.84
N PHE A 33 -10.91 3.83 -1.00
CA PHE A 33 -11.50 2.68 -0.30
C PHE A 33 -10.55 1.91 0.64
N PHE A 34 -9.67 2.60 1.36
CA PHE A 34 -8.80 1.97 2.34
C PHE A 34 -8.66 2.75 3.65
N ALA A 35 -8.29 2.03 4.70
CA ALA A 35 -7.82 2.57 5.97
C ALA A 35 -6.51 1.88 6.38
N ILE A 36 -5.59 2.60 7.01
CA ILE A 36 -4.29 2.07 7.43
C ILE A 36 -3.70 2.95 8.54
N ASN A 37 -2.82 2.39 9.38
CA ASN A 37 -2.09 3.19 10.36
C ASN A 37 -0.86 3.83 9.72
N PHE A 38 -0.72 5.16 9.74
CA PHE A 38 0.50 5.87 9.34
C PHE A 38 1.21 6.49 10.55
N PRO A 39 2.54 6.74 10.50
CA PRO A 39 3.27 7.43 11.57
C PRO A 39 2.95 8.94 11.70
N GLY A 40 2.00 9.44 10.91
CA GLY A 40 1.56 10.83 10.80
C GLY A 40 0.76 11.03 9.51
N GLU A 41 0.28 12.24 9.24
CA GLU A 41 -0.51 12.52 8.04
C GLU A 41 0.33 12.27 6.75
N PRO A 42 -0.09 11.36 5.86
CA PRO A 42 0.66 11.08 4.64
C PRO A 42 0.46 12.19 3.59
N LYS A 43 1.44 12.35 2.71
CA LYS A 43 1.33 13.18 1.51
C LYS A 43 0.69 12.36 0.40
N ALA A 44 -0.41 12.84 -0.15
CA ALA A 44 -1.04 12.27 -1.34
C ALA A 44 -0.44 12.85 -2.62
N LYS A 45 -0.30 12.03 -3.66
CA LYS A 45 0.14 12.44 -4.99
C LYS A 45 -0.49 11.57 -6.06
N ASP A 46 -0.99 12.21 -7.12
CA ASP A 46 -1.44 11.53 -8.34
C ASP A 46 -0.25 11.05 -9.16
N ILE A 47 -0.33 9.81 -9.62
CA ILE A 47 0.68 9.14 -10.44
C ILE A 47 -0.01 8.29 -11.52
N THR A 48 0.79 7.69 -12.38
CA THR A 48 0.35 6.66 -13.31
C THR A 48 1.05 5.35 -12.99
N TYR A 49 0.38 4.23 -13.26
CA TYR A 49 0.93 2.88 -13.14
C TYR A 49 0.86 2.18 -14.49
N VAL A 50 1.95 1.48 -14.87
CA VAL A 50 1.98 0.70 -16.10
C VAL A 50 1.79 -0.77 -15.74
N THR A 51 0.73 -1.36 -16.26
CA THR A 51 0.37 -2.76 -15.99
C THR A 51 1.28 -3.75 -16.74
N GLU A 52 1.10 -5.04 -16.50
CA GLU A 52 1.86 -6.10 -17.18
C GLU A 52 1.66 -6.03 -18.70
N TYR A 53 0.45 -5.69 -19.14
CA TYR A 53 0.09 -5.55 -20.56
C TYR A 53 0.31 -4.14 -21.11
N SER A 54 1.12 -3.31 -20.43
CA SER A 54 1.49 -1.96 -20.87
C SER A 54 0.32 -0.98 -20.97
N ILE A 55 -0.75 -1.20 -20.21
CA ILE A 55 -1.82 -0.22 -20.03
C ILE A 55 -1.40 0.78 -18.97
N THR A 56 -1.58 2.07 -19.25
CA THR A 56 -1.31 3.13 -18.28
C THR A 56 -2.59 3.47 -17.53
N LEU A 57 -2.60 3.18 -16.23
CA LEU A 57 -3.73 3.39 -15.34
C LEU A 57 -3.49 4.60 -14.41
N PRO A 58 -4.55 5.31 -14.02
CA PRO A 58 -4.47 6.30 -12.95
C PRO A 58 -4.19 5.62 -11.61
N ALA A 59 -3.38 6.27 -10.77
CA ALA A 59 -3.03 5.78 -9.46
C ALA A 59 -2.73 6.93 -8.49
N HIS A 60 -2.81 6.64 -7.20
CA HIS A 60 -2.44 7.58 -6.15
C HIS A 60 -1.38 6.94 -5.25
N VAL A 61 -0.43 7.74 -4.77
CA VAL A 61 0.51 7.33 -3.72
C VAL A 61 0.34 8.20 -2.49
N TYR A 62 0.19 7.56 -1.34
CA TYR A 62 0.11 8.17 -0.02
C TYR A 62 1.39 7.83 0.72
N SER A 63 2.25 8.80 1.02
CA SER A 63 3.57 8.53 1.58
C SER A 63 3.92 9.36 2.80
N TYR A 64 4.66 8.74 3.72
CA TYR A 64 5.22 9.38 4.90
C TYR A 64 6.70 9.02 5.04
N GLU A 65 7.55 10.01 5.28
CA GLU A 65 8.99 9.83 5.47
C GLU A 65 9.40 10.31 6.86
N ASN A 66 10.21 9.50 7.55
CA ASN A 66 10.82 9.84 8.84
C ASN A 66 12.30 9.44 8.82
N GLY A 67 13.16 10.41 8.53
CA GLY A 67 14.58 10.16 8.28
C GLY A 67 14.77 9.18 7.13
N ARG A 68 15.40 8.03 7.39
CA ARG A 68 15.60 6.95 6.40
C ARG A 68 14.46 5.93 6.33
N SER A 69 13.41 6.10 7.15
CA SER A 69 12.23 5.23 7.10
C SER A 69 11.19 5.84 6.16
N ARG A 70 10.60 5.01 5.29
CA ARG A 70 9.55 5.42 4.36
C ARG A 70 8.38 4.46 4.42
N TYR A 71 7.17 5.02 4.37
CA TYR A 71 5.92 4.28 4.43
C TYR A 71 5.05 4.75 3.28
N SER A 72 4.49 3.84 2.49
CA SER A 72 3.60 4.21 1.41
C SER A 72 2.46 3.22 1.18
N VAL A 73 1.34 3.75 0.71
CA VAL A 73 0.26 3.00 0.06
C VAL A 73 0.12 3.55 -1.36
N THR A 74 0.30 2.69 -2.35
CA THR A 74 -0.03 2.98 -3.74
C THR A 74 -1.35 2.31 -4.07
N VAL A 75 -2.31 3.06 -4.63
CA VAL A 75 -3.60 2.55 -5.09
C VAL A 75 -3.68 2.74 -6.60
N VAL A 76 -3.85 1.66 -7.35
CA VAL A 76 -4.01 1.67 -8.81
C VAL A 76 -5.44 1.32 -9.17
N ASP A 77 -6.08 2.16 -9.97
CA ASP A 77 -7.47 1.98 -10.38
C ASP A 77 -7.56 1.20 -11.70
N TYR A 78 -7.88 -0.09 -11.60
CA TYR A 78 -8.13 -0.99 -12.73
C TYR A 78 -9.57 -0.93 -13.24
N THR A 79 -10.47 -0.15 -12.64
CA THR A 79 -11.90 -0.18 -12.97
C THR A 79 -12.23 0.29 -14.39
N ASN A 80 -11.30 1.00 -15.04
CA ASN A 80 -11.45 1.46 -16.42
C ASN A 80 -10.56 0.72 -17.43
N GLU A 81 -9.83 -0.31 -16.99
CA GLU A 81 -8.88 -1.04 -17.84
C GLU A 81 -9.55 -1.69 -19.05
N ASP A 82 -10.71 -2.34 -18.87
CA ASP A 82 -11.46 -2.98 -19.96
C ASP A 82 -11.71 -2.01 -21.13
N LYS A 83 -12.07 -0.75 -20.84
CA LYS A 83 -12.31 0.26 -21.87
C LYS A 83 -11.02 0.69 -22.56
N LEU A 84 -9.93 0.85 -21.81
CA LEU A 84 -8.63 1.23 -22.37
C LEU A 84 -8.09 0.13 -23.29
N GLU A 85 -8.26 -1.13 -22.88
CA GLU A 85 -7.93 -2.31 -23.68
C GLU A 85 -8.81 -2.39 -24.93
N ASP A 86 -10.12 -2.14 -24.84
CA ASP A 86 -10.99 -2.11 -26.01
C ASP A 86 -10.56 -1.05 -27.04
N GLU A 87 -10.18 0.15 -26.60
CA GLU A 87 -9.65 1.18 -27.48
C GLU A 87 -8.29 0.76 -28.09
N ARG A 88 -7.39 0.15 -27.32
CA ARG A 88 -6.13 -0.42 -27.82
C ARG A 88 -6.39 -1.46 -28.91
N VAL A 89 -7.33 -2.37 -28.67
CA VAL A 89 -7.71 -3.44 -29.61
C VAL A 89 -8.29 -2.88 -30.90
N LYS A 90 -9.15 -1.85 -30.82
CA LYS A 90 -9.67 -1.15 -32.01
C LYS A 90 -8.54 -0.57 -32.87
N VAL A 91 -7.60 0.13 -32.24
CA VAL A 91 -6.43 0.71 -32.94
C VAL A 91 -5.55 -0.38 -33.55
N CYS A 92 -5.30 -1.47 -32.83
CA CYS A 92 -4.52 -2.62 -33.28
C CYS A 92 -5.12 -3.22 -34.57
N ARG A 93 -6.43 -3.50 -34.57
CA ARG A 93 -7.15 -4.05 -35.72
C ARG A 93 -7.20 -3.07 -36.90
N ALA A 94 -7.45 -1.79 -36.63
CA ALA A 94 -7.45 -0.75 -37.67
C ALA A 94 -6.08 -0.58 -38.34
N SER A 95 -4.99 -0.95 -37.65
CA SER A 95 -3.62 -0.92 -38.17
C SER A 95 -3.19 -2.22 -38.86
N GLY A 96 -4.12 -3.16 -39.08
CA GLY A 96 -3.83 -4.46 -39.71
C GLY A 96 -3.25 -5.52 -38.75
N GLY A 97 -3.28 -5.28 -37.44
CA GLY A 97 -2.92 -6.30 -36.46
C GLY A 97 -3.98 -7.39 -36.35
N GLU A 98 -3.55 -8.63 -36.07
CA GLU A 98 -4.42 -9.80 -35.99
C GLU A 98 -4.03 -10.75 -34.86
N GLY A 99 -4.91 -11.73 -34.60
CA GLY A 99 -4.67 -12.78 -33.61
C GLY A 99 -4.47 -12.25 -32.20
N ASP A 100 -3.58 -12.91 -31.46
CA ASP A 100 -3.35 -12.63 -30.05
C ASP A 100 -2.84 -11.22 -29.77
N LEU A 101 -2.21 -10.55 -30.75
CA LEU A 101 -1.75 -9.17 -30.62
C LEU A 101 -2.89 -8.18 -30.36
N CYS A 102 -4.09 -8.46 -30.88
CA CYS A 102 -5.28 -7.62 -30.74
C CYS A 102 -6.37 -8.29 -29.88
N ASN A 103 -5.99 -9.18 -28.95
CA ASN A 103 -6.89 -9.66 -27.91
C ASN A 103 -7.01 -8.62 -26.79
N ASN A 104 -8.17 -8.54 -26.15
CA ASN A 104 -8.35 -7.75 -24.93
C ASN A 104 -7.79 -8.55 -23.75
N HIS A 105 -6.84 -7.96 -23.02
CA HIS A 105 -6.15 -8.62 -21.91
C HIS A 105 -6.62 -8.19 -20.52
N ALA A 106 -7.53 -7.23 -20.39
CA ALA A 106 -7.88 -6.58 -19.11
C ALA A 106 -8.22 -7.56 -17.99
N ARG A 107 -9.08 -8.56 -18.27
CA ARG A 107 -9.41 -9.58 -17.25
C ARG A 107 -8.20 -10.40 -16.80
N GLY A 108 -7.25 -10.66 -17.70
CA GLY A 108 -6.00 -11.34 -17.39
C GLY A 108 -5.07 -10.44 -16.59
N ASP A 109 -4.92 -9.19 -17.02
CA ASP A 109 -4.09 -8.16 -16.39
C ASP A 109 -4.51 -7.89 -14.94
N MET A 110 -5.80 -7.60 -14.70
CA MET A 110 -6.33 -7.41 -13.35
C MET A 110 -6.12 -8.65 -12.44
N ARG A 111 -6.18 -9.87 -12.99
CA ARG A 111 -5.89 -11.10 -12.22
C ARG A 111 -4.40 -11.28 -11.95
N GLY A 112 -3.54 -10.82 -12.85
CA GLY A 112 -2.08 -10.86 -12.74
C GLY A 112 -1.49 -9.70 -11.93
N ALA A 113 -2.25 -8.63 -11.68
CA ALA A 113 -1.78 -7.39 -11.08
C ALA A 113 -1.00 -7.56 -9.77
N ILE A 114 -1.45 -8.46 -8.87
CA ILE A 114 -0.73 -8.75 -7.62
C ILE A 114 0.63 -9.39 -7.91
N ILE A 115 0.69 -10.32 -8.86
CA ILE A 115 1.93 -11.00 -9.29
C ILE A 115 2.89 -9.98 -9.94
N HIS A 116 2.39 -9.16 -10.87
CA HIS A 116 3.16 -8.12 -11.54
C HIS A 116 3.80 -7.15 -10.53
N ALA A 117 2.99 -6.55 -9.65
CA ALA A 117 3.51 -5.65 -8.62
C ALA A 117 4.50 -6.33 -7.67
N THR A 118 4.27 -7.60 -7.32
CA THR A 118 5.23 -8.38 -6.51
C THR A 118 6.55 -8.56 -7.27
N PHE A 119 6.50 -8.88 -8.55
CA PHE A 119 7.68 -9.04 -9.38
C PHE A 119 8.46 -7.73 -9.54
N GLU A 120 7.79 -6.59 -9.71
CA GLU A 120 8.44 -5.28 -9.74
C GLU A 120 9.21 -4.98 -8.44
N LEU A 121 8.67 -5.36 -7.28
CA LEU A 121 9.36 -5.22 -6.00
C LEU A 121 10.58 -6.14 -5.92
N ILE A 122 10.46 -7.38 -6.40
CA ILE A 122 11.58 -8.34 -6.47
C ILE A 122 12.71 -7.76 -7.34
N GLN A 123 12.39 -7.23 -8.52
CA GLN A 123 13.36 -6.65 -9.45
C GLN A 123 14.13 -5.46 -8.86
N LYS A 124 13.50 -4.67 -7.99
CA LYS A 124 14.13 -3.52 -7.32
C LYS A 124 14.95 -3.93 -6.08
N SER A 125 14.79 -5.16 -5.60
CA SER A 125 15.44 -5.65 -4.38
C SER A 125 16.80 -6.28 -4.64
N ALA A 126 17.65 -6.31 -3.61
CA ALA A 126 18.89 -7.09 -3.65
C ALA A 126 18.67 -8.56 -3.23
N LYS A 127 17.70 -8.80 -2.34
CA LYS A 127 17.38 -10.14 -1.84
C LYS A 127 15.94 -10.21 -1.35
N VAL A 128 15.22 -11.25 -1.80
CA VAL A 128 13.95 -11.68 -1.18
C VAL A 128 14.26 -12.54 0.04
N THR A 129 13.68 -12.17 1.18
CA THR A 129 13.88 -12.88 2.47
C THR A 129 12.62 -13.61 2.93
N HIS A 130 11.45 -13.19 2.45
CA HIS A 130 10.17 -13.87 2.64
C HIS A 130 9.25 -13.57 1.46
N LEU A 131 8.45 -14.55 1.04
CA LEU A 131 7.35 -14.39 0.09
C LEU A 131 6.29 -15.42 0.43
N ALA A 132 5.06 -14.98 0.67
CA ALA A 132 3.95 -15.86 1.01
C ALA A 132 2.61 -15.31 0.52
N LEU A 133 1.61 -16.21 0.45
CA LEU A 133 0.21 -15.82 0.40
C LEU A 133 -0.16 -15.17 1.74
N SER A 134 -0.87 -14.06 1.67
CA SER A 134 -1.36 -13.32 2.84
C SER A 134 -2.82 -12.95 2.64
N ASN A 135 -3.44 -12.43 3.69
CA ASN A 135 -4.76 -11.81 3.60
C ASN A 135 -4.90 -10.70 4.63
N ALA A 136 -5.65 -9.66 4.26
CA ALA A 136 -6.13 -8.62 5.17
C ALA A 136 -7.64 -8.54 5.04
N ASP A 137 -8.38 -8.61 6.15
CA ASP A 137 -9.86 -8.66 6.13
C ASP A 137 -10.46 -9.74 5.20
N ARG A 138 -9.71 -10.83 5.01
CA ARG A 138 -9.94 -11.93 4.06
C ARG A 138 -9.76 -11.59 2.58
N VAL A 139 -9.36 -10.38 2.21
CA VAL A 139 -8.86 -10.07 0.87
C VAL A 139 -7.49 -10.72 0.73
N GLU A 140 -7.38 -11.70 -0.16
CA GLU A 140 -6.13 -12.40 -0.44
C GLU A 140 -5.15 -11.50 -1.18
N GLY A 141 -3.86 -11.78 -0.96
CA GLY A 141 -2.79 -11.03 -1.58
C GLY A 141 -1.43 -11.66 -1.31
N HIS A 142 -0.38 -10.91 -1.61
CA HIS A 142 0.98 -11.32 -1.31
C HIS A 142 1.55 -10.55 -0.13
N GLU A 143 2.39 -11.23 0.63
CA GLU A 143 3.28 -10.61 1.61
C GLU A 143 4.72 -10.91 1.21
N ILE A 144 5.57 -9.88 1.19
CA ILE A 144 6.97 -9.99 0.76
C ILE A 144 7.89 -9.16 1.64
N TYR A 145 9.01 -9.76 2.07
CA TYR A 145 10.08 -9.08 2.80
C TYR A 145 11.37 -9.05 1.99
N LEU A 146 11.98 -7.88 1.91
CA LEU A 146 13.09 -7.58 1.02
C LEU A 146 14.25 -6.96 1.79
N THR A 147 15.46 -7.28 1.36
CA THR A 147 16.65 -6.45 1.61
C THR A 147 16.97 -5.68 0.34
N ASN A 148 17.09 -4.36 0.46
CA ASN A 148 17.38 -3.45 -0.64
C ASN A 148 18.89 -3.27 -0.82
N SER A 149 19.31 -2.77 -1.99
CA SER A 149 20.73 -2.56 -2.34
C SER A 149 21.44 -1.56 -1.42
N ASP A 150 20.71 -0.64 -0.79
CA ASP A 150 21.24 0.32 0.19
C ASP A 150 21.27 -0.21 1.63
N GLY A 151 20.96 -1.49 1.82
CA GLY A 151 20.91 -2.18 3.11
C GLY A 151 19.63 -1.93 3.92
N THR A 152 18.68 -1.13 3.43
CA THR A 152 17.36 -1.02 4.07
C THR A 152 16.55 -2.31 3.88
N ARG A 153 15.52 -2.49 4.70
CA ARG A 153 14.58 -3.61 4.58
C ARG A 153 13.18 -3.09 4.32
N THR A 154 12.49 -3.75 3.40
CA THR A 154 11.10 -3.46 3.06
C THR A 154 10.22 -4.64 3.46
N CYS A 155 9.13 -4.38 4.18
CA CYS A 155 8.01 -5.31 4.33
C CYS A 155 6.83 -4.76 3.55
N ALA A 156 6.25 -5.57 2.68
CA ALA A 156 5.15 -5.14 1.83
C ALA A 156 3.99 -6.14 1.80
N GLY A 157 2.79 -5.60 1.62
CA GLY A 157 1.55 -6.32 1.36
C GLY A 157 0.95 -5.83 0.04
N ILE A 158 0.52 -6.75 -0.82
CA ILE A 158 -0.07 -6.44 -2.12
C ILE A 158 -1.42 -7.12 -2.23
N TYR A 159 -2.49 -6.34 -2.38
CA TYR A 159 -3.87 -6.84 -2.38
C TYR A 159 -4.66 -6.25 -3.55
N MET A 160 -5.66 -6.98 -4.04
CA MET A 160 -6.60 -6.47 -5.04
C MET A 160 -8.01 -6.58 -4.50
N HIS A 161 -8.72 -5.45 -4.43
CA HIS A 161 -10.10 -5.40 -3.93
C HIS A 161 -10.95 -4.50 -4.80
N GLU A 162 -12.06 -5.05 -5.33
CA GLU A 162 -13.06 -4.34 -6.14
C GLU A 162 -12.45 -3.47 -7.27
N GLY A 163 -11.46 -4.04 -7.98
CA GLY A 163 -10.79 -3.39 -9.12
C GLY A 163 -9.74 -2.35 -8.74
N ARG A 164 -9.28 -2.35 -7.48
CA ARG A 164 -8.16 -1.51 -7.02
C ARG A 164 -7.02 -2.36 -6.49
N LEU A 165 -5.83 -2.14 -7.03
CA LEU A 165 -4.60 -2.75 -6.54
C LEU A 165 -4.02 -1.86 -5.45
N TYR A 166 -3.73 -2.44 -4.29
CA TYR A 166 -3.12 -1.78 -3.15
C TYR A 166 -1.72 -2.36 -2.95
N ILE A 167 -0.69 -1.52 -3.06
CA ILE A 167 0.71 -1.88 -2.79
C ILE A 167 1.13 -1.10 -1.55
N ILE A 168 1.32 -1.80 -0.43
CA ILE A 168 1.70 -1.20 0.85
C ILE A 168 3.16 -1.53 1.12
N GLU A 169 3.99 -0.52 1.34
CA GLU A 169 5.42 -0.68 1.59
C GLU A 169 5.85 0.05 2.86
N GLY A 170 6.41 -0.69 3.82
CA GLY A 170 7.18 -0.11 4.92
C GLY A 170 8.65 -0.39 4.71
N THR A 171 9.50 0.65 4.64
CA THR A 171 10.95 0.53 4.47
C THR A 171 11.69 1.18 5.62
N VAL A 172 12.64 0.47 6.22
CA VAL A 172 13.43 0.96 7.37
C VAL A 172 14.92 0.59 7.25
N PRO A 173 15.83 1.34 7.90
CA PRO A 173 17.22 0.94 8.09
C PRO A 173 17.39 -0.45 8.72
N ALA A 174 18.52 -1.10 8.43
CA ALA A 174 18.85 -2.44 8.97
C ALA A 174 18.87 -2.52 10.50
N ASN A 175 19.15 -1.41 11.19
CA ASN A 175 19.28 -1.35 12.65
C ASN A 175 17.96 -1.08 13.40
N LEU A 176 16.83 -0.88 12.69
CA LEU A 176 15.51 -0.72 13.32
C LEU A 176 14.75 -2.07 13.37
N PRO A 177 13.59 -2.17 14.03
CA PRO A 177 12.70 -3.31 13.85
C PRO A 177 12.07 -3.31 12.44
N PRO A 178 11.80 -4.47 11.81
CA PRO A 178 11.06 -4.53 10.55
C PRO A 178 9.66 -3.89 10.68
N PRO A 179 9.19 -3.14 9.66
CA PRO A 179 7.94 -2.37 9.73
C PRO A 179 6.71 -3.23 9.41
N ALA A 180 6.67 -4.47 9.92
CA ALA A 180 5.64 -5.44 9.54
C ALA A 180 4.22 -4.99 9.95
N LEU A 181 4.10 -4.26 11.06
CA LEU A 181 2.81 -3.73 11.52
C LEU A 181 2.18 -2.72 10.55
N PHE A 182 2.97 -2.08 9.68
CA PHE A 182 2.44 -1.12 8.73
C PHE A 182 1.54 -1.79 7.69
N TYR A 183 2.07 -2.73 6.89
CA TYR A 183 1.27 -3.41 5.87
C TYR A 183 0.12 -4.24 6.47
N GLN A 184 0.33 -4.83 7.65
CA GLN A 184 -0.70 -5.63 8.34
C GLN A 184 -1.88 -4.79 8.84
N SER A 185 -1.72 -3.47 8.95
CA SER A 185 -2.77 -2.58 9.45
C SER A 185 -3.81 -2.19 8.39
N ILE A 186 -3.60 -2.58 7.12
CA ILE A 186 -4.53 -2.26 6.03
C ILE A 186 -5.94 -2.81 6.33
N GLY A 187 -6.93 -2.00 6.00
CA GLY A 187 -8.34 -2.37 5.95
C GLY A 187 -8.97 -1.81 4.69
N PHE A 188 -9.98 -2.51 4.18
CA PHE A 188 -10.71 -2.09 2.98
C PHE A 188 -12.03 -1.45 3.40
N LEU A 189 -12.43 -0.39 2.70
CA LEU A 189 -13.65 0.36 2.98
C LEU A 189 -14.68 0.11 1.88
N ASP A 190 -15.97 0.17 2.23
CA ASP A 190 -17.03 0.29 1.25
C ASP A 190 -17.30 1.74 0.84
N LYS A 191 -18.25 1.94 -0.06
CA LYS A 191 -18.69 3.26 -0.56
C LYS A 191 -19.21 4.20 0.52
N ASP A 192 -19.64 3.68 1.67
CA ASP A 192 -20.13 4.47 2.79
C ASP A 192 -18.97 4.79 3.78
N GLY A 193 -17.75 4.33 3.46
CA GLY A 193 -16.53 4.49 4.25
C GLY A 193 -16.45 3.53 5.42
N LYS A 194 -17.22 2.43 5.40
CA LYS A 194 -17.22 1.44 6.47
C LYS A 194 -16.21 0.34 6.17
N ARG A 195 -15.40 -0.02 7.16
CA ARG A 195 -14.46 -1.14 7.05
C ARG A 195 -15.20 -2.45 6.81
N ILE A 196 -14.78 -3.16 5.77
CA ILE A 196 -15.34 -4.45 5.40
C ILE A 196 -14.51 -5.61 5.95
N ARG A 197 -15.16 -6.75 6.10
CA ARG A 197 -14.51 -8.06 6.26
C ARG A 197 -15.40 -9.15 5.69
N TYR A 198 -14.82 -10.16 5.07
CA TYR A 198 -15.58 -11.30 4.53
C TYR A 198 -15.62 -12.51 5.48
N ASP A 199 -16.61 -13.39 5.31
CA ASP A 199 -16.69 -14.69 6.00
C ASP A 199 -15.74 -15.75 5.44
N GLY A 200 -15.37 -15.62 4.16
CA GLY A 200 -14.38 -16.45 3.47
C GLY A 200 -13.37 -15.62 2.67
N PRO A 201 -12.37 -16.26 2.04
CA PRO A 201 -11.37 -15.57 1.23
C PRO A 201 -11.99 -14.87 0.02
N TYR A 202 -11.63 -13.61 -0.17
CA TYR A 202 -11.94 -12.82 -1.36
C TYR A 202 -10.71 -12.82 -2.27
N ALA A 203 -10.92 -13.19 -3.54
CA ALA A 203 -9.91 -13.06 -4.58
C ALA A 203 -10.57 -12.67 -5.92
N VAL A 204 -9.86 -11.91 -6.74
CA VAL A 204 -10.36 -11.48 -8.06
C VAL A 204 -10.63 -12.67 -8.97
N GLY A 205 -11.79 -12.64 -9.61
CA GLY A 205 -12.23 -13.68 -10.55
C GLY A 205 -12.90 -14.88 -9.88
N LEU A 206 -13.02 -14.92 -8.56
CA LEU A 206 -13.82 -15.90 -7.82
C LEU A 206 -15.15 -15.29 -7.33
N PRO A 207 -16.16 -16.11 -7.01
CA PRO A 207 -17.41 -15.62 -6.40
C PRO A 207 -17.12 -14.82 -5.13
N THR A 208 -17.71 -13.63 -5.03
CA THR A 208 -17.51 -12.76 -3.87
C THR A 208 -18.13 -13.38 -2.61
N PRO A 209 -17.35 -13.63 -1.54
CA PRO A 209 -17.87 -14.12 -0.27
C PRO A 209 -18.78 -13.07 0.41
N LYS A 210 -19.53 -13.48 1.43
CA LYS A 210 -20.43 -12.54 2.13
C LYS A 210 -19.63 -11.66 3.07
N ARG A 211 -20.05 -10.40 3.20
CA ARG A 211 -19.49 -9.49 4.21
C ARG A 211 -20.06 -9.82 5.59
N VAL A 212 -19.19 -9.84 6.60
CA VAL A 212 -19.54 -10.01 8.03
C VAL A 212 -19.47 -8.70 8.82
N ARG A 213 -18.84 -7.68 8.23
CA ARG A 213 -18.80 -6.31 8.73
C ARG A 213 -18.86 -5.35 7.56
#